data_AF-A1ZRY4-F1
#
_entry.id   AF-A1ZRY4-F1
#
_cell.length_a   1.000
_cell.length_b   1.000
_cell.length_c   1.000
_cell.angle_alpha   90.00
_cell.angle_beta   90.00
_cell.angle_gamma   90.00
#
_symmetry.space_group_name_H-M   'P 1'
#
loop_
_entity.id
_entity.type
_entity.pdbx_description
1 polymer ?
#
loop_
_entity_poly.entity_id
_entity_poly.type
_entity_poly.pdbx_seq_one_letter_code
_entity_poly.pdbx_strand_id
1 'polypeptide(L)'
;MGGTQIAFEALKSGEIDLYPEYTGTALFVLLKTPPAKAKPLGNDRQKVYDYVRLEMQKRHRLLWLNPLGFNNTYAVLMRKRQVGLLGLKTISDFSAYLKNNTK
;
A
#
# COMPACT_ATOMS: atom_id res chain seq x y z
N MET A 1 11.26 1.75 -17.71
CA MET A 1 11.18 0.57 -16.82
C MET A 1 11.16 1.09 -15.39
N GLY A 2 10.13 0.74 -14.61
CA GLY A 2 9.95 1.23 -13.24
C GLY A 2 10.80 0.45 -12.23
N GLY A 3 11.31 1.13 -11.20
CA GLY A 3 12.26 0.56 -10.23
C GLY A 3 11.79 -0.74 -9.56
N THR A 4 10.49 -0.89 -9.31
CA THR A 4 9.87 -2.12 -8.78
C THR A 4 10.23 -3.36 -9.60
N GLN A 5 10.11 -3.29 -10.93
CA GLN A 5 10.30 -4.47 -11.78
C GLN A 5 11.78 -4.86 -11.86
N ILE A 6 12.68 -3.86 -11.85
CA ILE A 6 14.12 -4.08 -11.81
C ILE A 6 14.52 -4.77 -10.50
N ALA A 7 14.09 -4.25 -9.35
CA ALA A 7 14.39 -4.84 -8.05
C ALA A 7 13.82 -6.27 -7.91
N PHE A 8 12.60 -6.49 -8.41
CA PHE A 8 11.97 -7.81 -8.34
C PHE A 8 12.68 -8.86 -9.22
N GLU A 9 13.12 -8.49 -10.42
CA GLU A 9 13.89 -9.42 -11.27
C GLU A 9 15.29 -9.67 -10.70
N ALA A 10 15.97 -8.66 -10.16
CA ALA A 10 17.24 -8.84 -9.45
C ALA A 10 17.11 -9.78 -8.23
N LEU A 11 16.00 -9.70 -7.48
CA LEU A 11 15.72 -10.63 -6.39
C LEU A 11 15.49 -12.06 -6.92
N LYS A 12 14.77 -12.21 -8.04
CA LYS A 12 14.51 -13.53 -8.65
C LYS A 12 15.74 -14.17 -9.28
N SER A 13 16.66 -13.37 -9.82
CA SER A 13 17.92 -13.84 -10.40
C SER A 13 19.00 -14.10 -9.34
N GLY A 14 18.79 -13.67 -8.09
CA GLY A 14 19.76 -13.79 -7.00
C GLY A 14 20.86 -12.72 -7.03
N GLU A 15 20.67 -11.63 -7.77
CA GLU A 15 21.55 -10.46 -7.74
C GLU A 15 21.43 -9.67 -6.43
N ILE A 16 20.27 -9.74 -5.78
CA ILE A 16 20.03 -9.25 -4.42
C ILE A 16 19.29 -10.29 -3.59
N ASP A 17 19.52 -10.28 -2.29
CA ASP A 17 18.86 -11.24 -1.36
C ASP A 17 17.58 -10.70 -0.72
N LEU A 18 17.44 -9.37 -0.62
CA LEU A 18 16.33 -8.72 0.06
C LEU A 18 16.11 -7.29 -0.43
N TYR A 19 14.85 -6.87 -0.54
CA TYR A 19 14.47 -5.46 -0.72
C TYR A 19 13.09 -5.17 -0.11
N PRO A 20 12.79 -3.90 0.25
CA PRO A 20 11.46 -3.53 0.70
C PRO A 20 10.49 -3.36 -0.48
N GLU A 21 9.33 -4.00 -0.38
CA GLU A 21 8.24 -3.86 -1.35
C GLU A 21 6.92 -3.48 -0.66
N TYR A 22 6.05 -2.78 -1.38
CA TYR A 22 4.70 -2.44 -0.92
C TYR A 22 3.70 -3.54 -1.29
N THR A 23 2.86 -3.92 -0.34
CA THR A 23 1.87 -4.99 -0.55
C THR A 23 0.91 -4.67 -1.70
N GLY A 24 0.48 -3.41 -1.83
CA GLY A 24 -0.37 -2.97 -2.96
C GLY A 24 0.33 -3.09 -4.32
N THR A 25 1.61 -2.69 -4.39
CA THR A 25 2.43 -2.84 -5.61
C THR A 25 2.62 -4.31 -5.96
N ALA A 26 2.95 -5.15 -4.99
CA ALA A 26 3.08 -6.58 -5.18
C ALA A 26 1.78 -7.23 -5.68
N LEU A 27 0.62 -6.84 -5.12
CA LEU A 27 -0.69 -7.35 -5.51
C LEU A 27 -1.01 -7.06 -6.99
N PHE A 28 -0.82 -5.81 -7.44
CA PHE A 28 -1.29 -5.39 -8.76
C PHE A 28 -0.23 -5.43 -9.86
N VAL A 29 1.02 -5.13 -9.53
CA VAL A 29 2.11 -5.03 -10.53
C VAL A 29 2.82 -6.37 -10.69
N LEU A 30 3.19 -7.00 -9.58
CA LEU A 30 4.01 -8.22 -9.60
C LEU A 30 3.15 -9.47 -9.79
N LEU A 31 2.14 -9.65 -8.93
CA LEU A 31 1.22 -10.79 -8.98
C LEU A 31 0.13 -10.68 -10.04
N LYS A 32 -0.08 -9.45 -10.57
CA LYS A 32 -1.14 -9.10 -11.53
C LYS A 32 -2.49 -9.69 -11.12
N THR A 33 -2.84 -9.54 -9.84
CA THR A 33 -4.02 -10.18 -9.26
C THR A 33 -5.30 -9.68 -9.93
N PRO A 34 -6.16 -10.58 -10.45
CA PRO A 34 -7.36 -10.18 -11.15
C PRO A 34 -8.37 -9.52 -10.20
N PRO A 35 -9.23 -8.60 -10.69
CA PRO A 35 -10.19 -7.88 -9.86
C PRO A 35 -11.10 -8.77 -9.02
N ALA A 36 -11.50 -9.94 -9.53
CA ALA A 36 -12.33 -10.90 -8.79
C ALA A 36 -11.65 -11.43 -7.50
N LYS A 37 -10.32 -11.49 -7.49
CA LYS A 37 -9.52 -11.90 -6.31
C LYS A 37 -9.10 -10.72 -5.45
N ALA A 38 -8.87 -9.55 -6.05
CA ALA A 38 -8.46 -8.35 -5.32
C ALA A 38 -9.63 -7.66 -4.59
N LYS A 39 -10.83 -7.61 -5.19
CA LYS A 39 -12.00 -6.93 -4.61
C LYS A 39 -12.37 -7.41 -3.19
N PRO A 40 -12.42 -8.73 -2.89
CA PRO A 40 -12.75 -9.20 -1.55
C PRO A 40 -11.71 -8.84 -0.46
N LEU A 41 -10.47 -8.52 -0.85
CA LEU A 41 -9.45 -8.05 0.10
C LEU A 41 -9.74 -6.61 0.57
N GLY A 42 -10.35 -5.80 -0.30
CA GLY A 42 -10.66 -4.40 -0.02
C GLY A 42 -9.43 -3.59 0.38
N ASN A 43 -9.62 -2.67 1.35
CA ASN A 43 -8.54 -1.87 1.93
C ASN A 43 -7.99 -2.48 3.24
N ASP A 44 -8.26 -3.76 3.50
CA ASP A 44 -7.81 -4.45 4.70
C ASP A 44 -6.31 -4.80 4.56
N ARG A 45 -5.49 -4.13 5.37
CA ARG A 45 -4.04 -4.26 5.35
C ARG A 45 -3.57 -5.70 5.61
N GLN A 46 -4.24 -6.40 6.53
CA GLN A 46 -3.85 -7.74 6.92
C GLN A 46 -4.19 -8.75 5.82
N LYS A 47 -5.42 -8.67 5.28
CA LYS A 47 -5.84 -9.55 4.17
C LYS A 47 -4.96 -9.40 2.94
N VAL A 48 -4.60 -8.15 2.58
CA VAL A 48 -3.72 -7.90 1.44
C VAL A 48 -2.31 -8.45 1.71
N TYR A 49 -1.77 -8.24 2.91
CA TYR A 49 -0.47 -8.80 3.29
C TYR A 49 -0.45 -10.33 3.22
N ASP A 50 -1.44 -11.00 3.83
CA ASP A 50 -1.52 -12.46 3.87
C ASP A 50 -1.65 -13.06 2.47
N TYR A 51 -2.46 -12.43 1.62
CA TYR A 51 -2.62 -12.84 0.23
C TYR A 51 -1.30 -12.71 -0.55
N VAL A 52 -0.64 -11.55 -0.46
CA VAL A 52 0.63 -11.31 -1.16
C VAL A 52 1.71 -12.28 -0.69
N ARG A 53 1.85 -12.45 0.63
CA ARG A 53 2.80 -13.40 1.23
C ARG A 53 2.59 -14.82 0.70
N LEU A 54 1.35 -15.28 0.70
CA LEU A 54 1.01 -16.62 0.23
C LEU A 54 1.31 -16.80 -1.26
N GLU A 55 0.89 -15.86 -2.09
CA GLU A 55 1.04 -15.98 -3.55
C GLU A 55 2.49 -15.78 -4.01
N MET A 56 3.25 -14.90 -3.36
CA MET A 56 4.68 -14.73 -3.64
C MET A 56 5.47 -15.99 -3.30
N GLN A 57 5.17 -16.63 -2.16
CA GLN A 57 5.78 -17.90 -1.81
C GLN A 57 5.43 -18.99 -2.83
N LYS A 58 4.16 -19.09 -3.24
CA LYS A 58 3.70 -20.12 -4.18
C LYS A 58 4.27 -19.96 -5.59
N ARG A 59 4.29 -18.73 -6.12
CA ARG A 59 4.62 -18.47 -7.54
C ARG A 59 6.10 -18.18 -7.77
N HIS A 60 6.78 -17.64 -6.75
CA HIS A 60 8.16 -17.14 -6.89
C HIS A 60 9.11 -17.73 -5.84
N ARG A 61 8.62 -18.52 -4.87
CA ARG A 61 9.43 -19.05 -3.75
C ARG A 61 10.09 -17.94 -2.92
N LEU A 62 9.47 -16.77 -2.88
CA LEU A 62 9.94 -15.60 -2.14
C LEU A 62 9.16 -15.43 -0.85
N LEU A 63 9.90 -15.27 0.25
CA LEU A 63 9.34 -15.04 1.58
C LEU A 63 9.05 -13.55 1.79
N TRP A 64 7.83 -13.26 2.22
CA TRP A 64 7.46 -11.94 2.73
C TRP A 64 7.64 -11.90 4.25
N LEU A 65 8.51 -11.00 4.73
CA LEU A 65 8.76 -10.76 6.15
C LEU A 65 7.68 -9.87 6.77
N ASN A 66 7.82 -9.59 8.07
CA ASN A 66 6.89 -8.73 8.79
C ASN A 66 6.90 -7.30 8.23
N PRO A 67 5.74 -6.62 8.13
CA PRO A 67 5.66 -5.24 7.65
C PRO A 67 6.40 -4.26 8.57
N LEU A 68 6.95 -3.18 7.98
CA LEU A 68 7.62 -2.09 8.70
C LEU A 68 6.68 -1.20 9.54
N GLY A 69 5.36 -1.43 9.49
CA GLY A 69 4.40 -0.75 10.36
C GLY A 69 3.83 0.59 9.84
N PHE A 70 4.11 0.99 8.60
CA PHE A 70 3.54 2.22 8.01
C PHE A 70 2.63 1.98 6.80
N ASN A 71 1.87 3.00 6.41
CA ASN A 71 1.04 3.00 5.21
C ASN A 71 1.49 4.11 4.26
N ASN A 72 2.22 3.75 3.20
CA ASN A 72 2.59 4.71 2.16
C ASN A 72 1.57 4.68 1.03
N THR A 73 0.43 5.32 1.28
CA THR A 73 -0.63 5.49 0.29
C THR A 73 -0.83 6.97 0.02
N TYR A 74 -1.56 7.30 -1.04
CA TYR A 74 -1.91 8.68 -1.34
C TYR A 74 -2.66 9.31 -0.17
N ALA A 75 -2.23 10.50 0.21
CA ALA A 75 -2.79 11.24 1.32
C ALA A 75 -2.92 12.72 0.94
N VAL A 76 -3.86 13.40 1.61
CA VAL A 76 -3.96 14.86 1.60
C VAL A 76 -3.25 15.38 2.85
N LEU A 77 -2.35 16.36 2.67
CA LEU A 77 -1.57 16.93 3.75
C LEU A 77 -2.05 18.35 4.05
N MET A 78 -2.07 18.72 5.33
CA MET A 78 -2.41 20.06 5.80
C MET A 78 -1.39 20.54 6.84
N ARG A 79 -1.19 21.85 6.96
CA ARG A 79 -0.26 22.41 7.94
C ARG A 79 -0.72 22.07 9.35
N LYS A 80 0.21 21.63 10.20
CA LYS A 80 -0.06 21.24 11.61
C LYS A 80 -0.83 22.31 12.40
N ARG A 81 -0.51 23.60 12.19
CA ARG A 81 -1.22 24.71 12.83
C ARG A 81 -2.71 24.75 12.45
N GLN A 82 -3.04 24.54 11.18
CA GLN A 82 -4.43 24.54 10.70
C GLN A 82 -5.20 23.33 11.24
N VAL A 83 -4.56 22.15 11.27
CA VAL A 83 -5.12 20.95 11.91
C VAL A 83 -5.48 21.23 13.37
N GLY A 84 -4.57 21.85 14.13
CA GLY A 84 -4.81 22.17 15.54
C GLY A 84 -5.94 23.18 15.76
N LEU A 85 -6.05 24.20 14.91
CA LEU A 85 -7.10 25.21 15.00
C LEU A 85 -8.48 24.69 14.60
N LEU A 86 -8.54 23.81 13.60
CA LEU A 86 -9.80 23.32 13.02
C LEU A 86 -10.24 21.95 13.60
N GLY A 87 -9.40 21.29 14.39
CA GLY A 87 -9.70 19.98 14.99
C GLY A 87 -9.79 18.82 14.00
N LEU A 88 -9.21 18.94 12.80
CA LEU A 88 -9.37 17.98 11.69
C LEU A 88 -8.33 16.87 11.73
N LYS A 89 -8.74 15.60 11.67
CA LYS A 89 -7.85 14.43 11.68
C LYS A 89 -7.95 13.54 10.44
N THR A 90 -9.11 13.53 9.79
CA THR A 90 -9.40 12.66 8.65
C THR A 90 -9.81 13.44 7.41
N ILE A 91 -9.76 12.80 6.24
CA ILE A 91 -10.31 13.35 5.00
C ILE A 91 -11.83 13.59 5.14
N SER A 92 -12.53 12.73 5.90
CA SER A 92 -13.95 12.91 6.20
C SER A 92 -14.21 14.15 7.04
N ASP A 93 -13.36 14.42 8.04
CA ASP A 93 -13.46 15.64 8.85
C ASP A 93 -13.29 16.88 7.97
N PHE A 94 -12.30 16.86 7.07
CA PHE A 94 -12.06 17.94 6.13
C PHE A 94 -13.24 18.14 5.17
N SER A 95 -13.81 17.07 4.63
CA SER A 95 -15.01 17.12 3.78
C SER A 95 -16.20 17.72 4.52
N ALA A 96 -16.44 17.30 5.77
CA ALA A 96 -17.51 17.85 6.60
C ALA A 96 -17.30 19.34 6.90
N TYR A 97 -16.05 19.74 7.21
CA TYR A 97 -15.70 21.13 7.42
C TYR A 97 -16.03 22.00 6.20
N LEU A 98 -15.64 21.58 4.99
CA LEU A 98 -15.93 22.33 3.76
C LEU A 98 -17.43 22.48 3.51
N LYS A 99 -18.21 21.41 3.67
CA LYS A 99 -19.68 21.45 3.49
C LYS A 99 -20.37 22.42 4.45
N ASN A 100 -19.83 22.57 5.66
CA ASN A 100 -20.43 23.40 6.70
C ASN A 100 -19.95 24.86 6.67
N ASN A 101 -18.83 25.16 6.02
CA ASN A 101 -18.16 26.48 6.10
C ASN A 101 -17.91 27.14 4.75
N THR A 102 -18.25 26.48 3.64
CA THR A 102 -18.13 27.05 2.29
C THR A 102 -19.52 27.05 1.66
N LYS A 103 -20.11 28.23 1.48
CA LYS A 103 -21.25 28.49 0.58
C LYS A 103 -20.73 28.80 -0.81
#